data_AF-A0A5C3M8X8-F1
#
_entry.id   AF-A0A5C3M8X8-F1
#
_cell.length_a   1.000
_cell.length_b   1.000
_cell.length_c   1.000
_cell.angle_alpha   90.00
_cell.angle_beta   90.00
_cell.angle_gamma   90.00
#
_symmetry.space_group_name_H-M   'P 1'
#
loop_
_entity.id
_entity.type
_entity.pdbx_description
1 polymer ?
#
loop_
_entity_poly.entity_id
_entity_poly.type
_entity_poly.pdbx_seq_one_letter_code
_entity_poly.pdbx_strand_id
1 'polypeptide(L)'
;IISNKLRYKALLDCRGDKAQHLLDLLKAVRLPRSMESSILTAMLRLSTKSSRYPKCLSLNRVERESVPMAAGQFGEIWKGNLNGKVVCLKVVKLYQQSEIQKLLNAFSREAIIWSHLFHPNVLPFYGIYRLEDMYGRLCLVSPWMENGNVIEYVSKRPQ
;
A
#
# COMPACT_ATOMS: atom_id res chain seq x y z
N ILE A 1 20.79 13.46 6.90
CA ILE A 1 20.29 12.53 7.96
C ILE A 1 20.58 11.08 7.59
N ILE A 2 20.20 10.64 6.38
CA ILE A 2 20.35 9.24 5.97
C ILE A 2 21.81 8.78 5.84
N SER A 3 22.73 9.70 5.51
CA SER A 3 24.18 9.44 5.45
C SER A 3 24.89 9.35 6.81
N ASN A 4 24.24 9.77 7.91
CA ASN A 4 24.84 9.76 9.25
C ASN A 4 24.24 8.62 10.08
N LYS A 5 25.06 7.64 10.46
CA LYS A 5 24.63 6.40 11.13
C LYS A 5 23.87 6.64 12.44
N LEU A 6 24.31 7.60 13.26
CA LEU A 6 23.66 7.92 14.54
C LEU A 6 22.30 8.58 14.33
N ARG A 7 22.23 9.59 13.45
CA ARG A 7 20.97 10.27 13.12
C ARG A 7 19.99 9.33 12.42
N TYR A 8 20.49 8.43 11.58
CA TYR A 8 19.66 7.42 10.91
C TYR A 8 19.10 6.39 11.90
N LYS A 9 19.89 5.94 12.88
CA LYS A 9 19.39 5.07 13.95
C LYS A 9 18.30 5.76 14.77
N ALA A 10 18.53 7.00 15.20
CA ALA A 10 17.54 7.80 15.93
C ALA A 10 16.23 7.99 15.14
N LEU A 11 16.31 8.21 13.83
CA LEU A 11 15.15 8.25 12.94
C LEU A 11 14.36 6.93 12.98
N LEU A 12 15.04 5.79 12.88
CA LEU A 12 14.40 4.47 12.88
C LEU A 12 13.83 4.06 14.24
N ASP A 13 14.27 4.68 15.33
CA ASP A 13 13.77 4.39 16.68
C ASP A 13 12.55 5.25 17.05
N CYS A 14 12.14 6.18 16.18
CA CYS A 14 10.89 6.92 16.34
C CYS A 14 9.67 6.00 16.29
N ARG A 15 8.66 6.30 17.10
CA ARG A 15 7.36 5.59 17.19
C ARG A 15 6.20 6.58 17.28
N GLY A 16 4.97 6.08 17.18
CA GLY A 16 3.76 6.89 17.32
C GLY A 16 3.72 8.07 16.35
N ASP A 17 3.28 9.23 16.85
CA ASP A 17 3.13 10.44 16.04
C ASP A 17 4.45 10.95 15.48
N LYS A 18 5.56 10.79 16.19
CA LYS A 18 6.88 11.18 15.66
C LYS A 18 7.23 10.38 14.40
N ALA A 19 7.00 9.06 14.42
CA ALA A 19 7.20 8.23 13.25
C ALA A 19 6.25 8.60 12.10
N GLN A 20 4.99 8.92 12.43
CA GLN A 20 4.01 9.34 11.44
C GLN A 20 4.43 10.63 10.71
N HIS A 21 4.78 11.68 11.46
CA HIS A 21 5.24 12.95 10.88
C HIS A 21 6.48 12.75 10.01
N LEU A 22 7.43 11.91 10.43
CA LEU A 22 8.62 11.60 9.64
C LEU A 22 8.28 10.88 8.34
N LEU A 23 7.36 9.92 8.35
CA LEU A 23 6.90 9.24 7.12
C LEU A 23 6.22 10.21 6.16
N ASP A 24 5.37 11.09 6.69
CA ASP A 24 4.67 12.10 5.90
C ASP A 24 5.67 13.08 5.26
N LEU A 25 6.67 13.55 6.03
CA LEU A 25 7.76 14.38 5.53
C LEU A 25 8.59 13.64 4.47
N LEU A 26 9.03 12.42 4.73
CA LEU A 26 9.83 11.65 3.78
C LEU A 26 9.11 11.42 2.44
N LYS A 27 7.78 11.30 2.46
CA LYS A 27 6.97 11.18 1.23
C LYS A 27 6.75 12.51 0.53
N ALA A 28 6.66 13.62 1.28
CA ALA A 28 6.38 14.95 0.74
C ALA A 28 7.61 15.65 0.14
N VAL A 29 8.82 15.38 0.66
CA VAL A 29 10.03 16.06 0.19
C VAL A 29 10.40 15.57 -1.21
N ARG A 30 10.52 16.52 -2.16
CA ARG A 30 11.11 16.27 -3.47
C ARG A 30 12.63 16.33 -3.34
N LEU A 31 13.28 15.16 -3.36
CA LEU A 31 14.74 15.04 -3.34
C LEU A 31 15.28 14.61 -4.70
N PRO A 32 16.58 14.80 -4.97
CA PRO A 32 17.21 14.32 -6.20
C PRO A 32 17.02 12.81 -6.37
N ARG A 33 16.90 12.35 -7.63
CA ARG A 33 16.76 10.92 -7.98
C ARG A 33 17.84 10.04 -7.34
N SER A 34 19.05 10.57 -7.17
CA SER A 34 20.17 9.87 -6.51
C SER A 34 19.87 9.46 -5.07
N MET A 35 18.91 10.11 -4.41
CA MET A 35 18.52 9.84 -3.02
C MET A 35 17.23 9.02 -2.91
N GLU A 36 16.51 8.76 -4.00
CA GLU A 36 15.21 8.06 -3.96
C GLU A 36 15.31 6.69 -3.29
N SER A 37 16.32 5.89 -3.66
CA SER A 37 16.55 4.57 -3.05
C SER A 37 16.80 4.65 -1.54
N SER A 38 17.50 5.70 -1.09
CA SER A 38 17.79 5.93 0.33
C SER A 38 16.54 6.32 1.11
N ILE A 39 15.69 7.17 0.52
CA ILE A 39 14.41 7.61 1.11
C ILE A 39 13.43 6.45 1.18
N LEU A 40 13.27 5.71 0.08
CA LEU A 40 12.44 4.51 0.02
C LEU A 40 12.88 3.52 1.10
N THR A 41 14.18 3.28 1.23
CA THR A 41 14.73 2.40 2.27
C THR A 41 14.43 2.91 3.69
N ALA A 42 14.58 4.22 3.92
CA ALA A 42 14.27 4.84 5.21
C ALA A 42 12.77 4.70 5.55
N MET A 43 11.89 5.00 4.59
CA MET A 43 10.45 4.86 4.74
C MET A 43 10.04 3.42 5.03
N LEU A 44 10.58 2.45 4.27
CA LEU A 44 10.30 1.03 4.47
C LEU A 44 10.69 0.55 5.87
N ARG A 45 11.88 0.93 6.33
CA ARG A 45 12.38 0.54 7.66
C ARG A 45 11.61 1.23 8.79
N LEU A 46 11.33 2.53 8.66
CA LEU A 46 10.57 3.27 9.66
C LEU A 46 9.12 2.76 9.73
N SER A 47 8.50 2.50 8.59
CA SER A 47 7.16 1.92 8.48
C SER A 47 7.08 0.54 9.15
N THR A 48 8.02 -0.36 8.84
CA THR A 48 8.09 -1.71 9.43
C THR A 48 8.24 -1.67 10.96
N LYS A 49 9.01 -0.71 11.49
CA LYS A 49 9.25 -0.59 12.94
C LYS A 49 8.10 0.11 13.68
N SER A 50 7.33 0.94 13.01
CA SER A 50 6.29 1.78 13.64
C SER A 50 4.87 1.36 13.32
N SER A 51 4.68 0.43 12.37
CA SER A 51 3.35 0.00 11.87
C SER A 51 2.56 1.15 11.26
N ARG A 52 3.27 2.15 10.72
CA ARG A 52 2.69 3.36 10.11
C ARG A 52 3.05 3.42 8.63
N TYR A 53 2.30 4.22 7.88
CA TYR A 53 2.56 4.55 6.50
C TYR A 53 2.23 6.04 6.27
N PRO A 54 2.71 6.66 5.19
CA PRO A 54 2.41 8.07 4.91
C PRO A 54 0.90 8.31 4.76
N LYS A 55 0.33 9.24 5.52
CA LYS A 55 -1.10 9.57 5.52
C LYS A 55 -1.62 10.07 4.17
N CYS A 56 -0.76 10.65 3.34
CA CYS A 56 -1.14 11.05 1.99
C CYS A 56 -1.50 9.88 1.08
N LEU A 57 -1.21 8.64 1.49
CA LEU A 57 -1.66 7.44 0.80
C LEU A 57 -3.08 7.02 1.23
N SER A 58 -3.63 7.57 2.30
CA SER A 58 -4.98 7.22 2.76
C SER A 58 -6.04 7.78 1.83
N LEU A 59 -6.95 6.90 1.41
CA LEU A 59 -8.16 7.22 0.70
C LEU A 59 -9.34 7.25 1.66
N ASN A 60 -10.33 8.06 1.32
CA ASN A 60 -11.62 8.13 2.01
C ASN A 60 -12.73 7.79 1.01
N ARG A 61 -13.86 7.27 1.51
CA ARG A 61 -15.10 7.08 0.73
C ARG A 61 -14.91 6.16 -0.49
N VAL A 62 -14.37 4.96 -0.28
CA VAL A 62 -14.38 3.91 -1.31
C VAL A 62 -15.58 3.02 -1.06
N GLU A 63 -16.48 2.95 -2.03
CA GLU A 63 -17.61 2.03 -2.02
C GLU A 63 -17.13 0.67 -2.49
N ARG A 64 -17.49 -0.39 -1.76
CA ARG A 64 -17.10 -1.78 -2.06
C ARG A 64 -18.35 -2.58 -2.38
N GLU A 65 -18.27 -3.44 -3.40
CA GLU A 65 -19.35 -4.38 -3.71
C GLU A 65 -19.53 -5.45 -2.61
N SER A 66 -20.69 -6.11 -2.60
CA SER A 66 -21.09 -7.03 -1.53
C SER A 66 -20.36 -8.38 -1.57
N VAL A 67 -19.82 -8.80 -2.71
CA VAL A 67 -19.17 -10.11 -2.92
C VAL A 67 -17.76 -9.93 -3.48
N PRO A 68 -16.75 -10.74 -3.05
CA PRO A 68 -15.42 -10.69 -3.62
C PRO A 68 -15.42 -11.29 -5.04
N MET A 69 -14.65 -10.68 -5.94
CA MET A 69 -14.48 -11.17 -7.31
C MET A 69 -13.50 -12.34 -7.40
N ALA A 70 -12.52 -12.37 -6.50
CA ALA A 70 -11.55 -13.46 -6.41
C ALA A 70 -10.98 -13.55 -4.99
N ALA A 71 -10.50 -14.73 -4.63
CA ALA A 71 -9.78 -14.96 -3.38
C ALA A 71 -8.54 -15.81 -3.63
N GLY A 72 -7.44 -15.46 -2.97
CA GLY A 72 -6.18 -16.18 -3.05
C GLY A 72 -5.47 -16.26 -1.71
N GLN A 73 -4.21 -16.69 -1.76
CA GLN A 73 -3.34 -16.81 -0.59
C GLN A 73 -3.06 -15.45 0.07
N PHE A 74 -2.95 -14.39 -0.72
CA PHE A 74 -2.53 -13.06 -0.23
C PHE A 74 -3.70 -12.13 0.13
N GLY A 75 -4.94 -12.56 -0.07
CA GLY A 75 -6.08 -11.69 0.12
C GLY A 75 -7.31 -12.04 -0.69
N GLU A 76 -8.22 -11.08 -0.73
CA GLU A 76 -9.43 -11.07 -1.54
C GLU A 76 -9.37 -9.86 -2.47
N ILE A 77 -9.86 -10.03 -3.69
CA ILE A 77 -10.02 -8.96 -4.65
C ILE A 77 -11.49 -8.59 -4.71
N TRP A 78 -11.77 -7.33 -4.45
CA TRP A 78 -13.11 -6.76 -4.49
C TRP A 78 -13.18 -5.70 -5.56
N LYS A 79 -14.36 -5.58 -6.18
CA LYS A 79 -14.68 -4.46 -7.06
C LYS A 79 -15.34 -3.36 -6.23
N GLY A 80 -15.17 -2.12 -6.66
CA GLY A 80 -15.70 -0.96 -5.95
C GLY A 80 -15.74 0.30 -6.79
N ASN A 81 -16.14 1.40 -6.15
CA ASN A 81 -16.25 2.71 -6.76
C ASN A 81 -15.48 3.75 -5.93
N LEU A 82 -14.68 4.56 -6.61
CA LEU A 82 -14.03 5.74 -6.06
C LEU A 82 -14.34 6.94 -6.96
N ASN A 83 -15.20 7.84 -6.50
CA ASN A 83 -15.60 9.06 -7.21
C ASN A 83 -16.06 8.80 -8.66
N GLY A 84 -16.92 7.81 -8.86
CA GLY A 84 -17.45 7.41 -10.17
C GLY A 84 -16.52 6.51 -10.98
N LYS A 85 -15.32 6.19 -10.48
CA LYS A 85 -14.37 5.30 -11.16
C LYS A 85 -14.43 3.90 -10.57
N VAL A 86 -14.53 2.90 -11.44
CA VAL A 86 -14.45 1.50 -11.04
C VAL A 86 -13.02 1.17 -10.59
N VAL A 87 -12.90 0.62 -9.39
CA VAL A 87 -11.62 0.32 -8.74
C VAL A 87 -11.54 -1.12 -8.27
N CYS A 88 -10.31 -1.60 -8.16
CA CYS A 88 -9.95 -2.83 -7.48
C CYS A 88 -9.55 -2.52 -6.04
N LEU A 89 -10.08 -3.28 -5.08
CA LEU A 89 -9.65 -3.28 -3.69
C LEU A 89 -9.02 -4.64 -3.39
N LYS A 90 -7.70 -4.68 -3.23
CA LYS A 90 -6.99 -5.85 -2.71
C LYS A 90 -7.03 -5.82 -1.19
N VAL A 91 -7.94 -6.59 -0.61
CA VAL A 91 -8.11 -6.73 0.85
C VAL A 91 -7.15 -7.79 1.35
N VAL A 92 -6.25 -7.40 2.25
CA VAL A 92 -5.30 -8.35 2.85
C VAL A 92 -6.02 -9.17 3.93
N LYS A 93 -5.91 -10.50 3.85
CA LYS A 93 -6.50 -11.43 4.82
C LYS A 93 -5.79 -11.30 6.17
N LEU A 94 -6.56 -11.17 7.24
CA LEU A 94 -6.09 -11.30 8.61
C LEU A 94 -6.40 -12.73 9.08
N TYR A 95 -5.37 -13.56 9.27
CA TYR A 95 -5.55 -14.94 9.71
C TYR A 95 -5.67 -15.07 11.23
N GLN A 96 -4.83 -14.34 11.97
CA GLN A 96 -4.83 -14.31 13.43
C GLN A 96 -4.44 -12.94 13.97
N GLN A 97 -4.98 -12.58 15.14
CA GLN A 97 -4.68 -11.31 15.80
C GLN A 97 -3.18 -11.19 16.16
N SER A 98 -2.54 -12.32 16.48
CA SER A 98 -1.10 -12.45 16.75
C SER A 98 -0.21 -12.11 15.55
N GLU A 99 -0.74 -12.16 14.32
CA GLU A 99 0.01 -11.90 13.08
C GLU A 99 -0.27 -10.52 12.48
N ILE A 100 -1.16 -9.73 13.08
CA ILE A 100 -1.54 -8.40 12.60
C ILE A 100 -0.31 -7.54 12.33
N GLN A 101 0.69 -7.59 13.22
CA GLN A 101 1.88 -6.76 13.05
C GLN A 101 2.72 -7.16 11.82
N LYS A 102 2.85 -8.46 11.53
CA LYS A 102 3.56 -8.94 10.34
C LYS A 102 2.81 -8.56 9.07
N LEU A 103 1.48 -8.68 9.10
CA LEU A 103 0.59 -8.32 8.01
C LEU A 103 0.60 -6.81 7.72
N LEU A 104 0.52 -5.97 8.76
CA LEU A 104 0.64 -4.52 8.63
C LEU A 104 2.00 -4.11 8.05
N ASN A 105 3.07 -4.83 8.39
CA ASN A 105 4.41 -4.58 7.84
C ASN A 105 4.50 -4.96 6.36
N ALA A 106 4.00 -6.14 5.98
CA ALA A 106 3.95 -6.57 4.58
C ALA A 106 3.08 -5.61 3.74
N PHE A 107 1.91 -5.24 4.27
CA PHE A 107 1.01 -4.28 3.66
C PHE A 107 1.65 -2.91 3.45
N SER A 108 2.23 -2.34 4.51
CA SER A 108 2.82 -1.00 4.43
C SER A 108 4.02 -0.98 3.49
N ARG A 109 4.79 -2.07 3.45
CA ARG A 109 5.87 -2.26 2.48
C ARG A 109 5.34 -2.26 1.04
N GLU A 110 4.31 -3.03 0.75
CA GLU A 110 3.69 -3.09 -0.58
C GLU A 110 3.18 -1.71 -1.01
N ALA A 111 2.43 -1.02 -0.15
CA ALA A 111 1.92 0.32 -0.43
C ALA A 111 3.03 1.35 -0.67
N ILE A 112 4.09 1.33 0.15
CA ILE A 112 5.21 2.26 0.01
C ILE A 112 5.92 2.01 -1.31
N ILE A 113 6.27 0.76 -1.64
CA ILE A 113 6.94 0.43 -2.91
C ILE A 113 6.07 0.86 -4.08
N TRP A 114 4.79 0.47 -4.09
CA TRP A 114 3.90 0.77 -5.19
C TRP A 114 3.68 2.27 -5.37
N SER A 115 3.64 3.05 -4.29
CA SER A 115 3.56 4.52 -4.35
C SER A 115 4.79 5.22 -4.95
N HIS A 116 5.90 4.50 -5.18
CA HIS A 116 7.10 5.01 -5.85
C HIS A 116 7.24 4.48 -7.28
N LEU A 117 6.36 3.61 -7.75
CA LEU A 117 6.38 3.10 -9.11
C LEU A 117 5.44 3.92 -10.00
N PHE A 118 6.03 4.79 -10.84
CA PHE A 118 5.28 5.61 -11.79
C PHE A 118 5.78 5.36 -13.21
N HIS A 119 5.04 4.55 -13.96
CA HIS A 119 5.36 4.18 -15.34
C HIS A 119 4.08 3.78 -16.09
N PRO A 120 3.92 4.10 -17.39
CA PRO A 120 2.71 3.76 -18.17
C PRO A 120 2.37 2.26 -18.22
N ASN A 121 3.35 1.38 -17.99
CA ASN A 121 3.15 -0.07 -18.00
C ASN A 121 3.16 -0.71 -16.60
N VAL A 122 3.19 0.10 -15.52
CA VAL A 122 2.96 -0.39 -14.16
C VAL A 122 1.55 0.03 -13.75
N LEU A 123 0.79 -0.92 -13.18
CA LEU A 123 -0.58 -0.65 -12.73
C LEU A 123 -0.58 0.54 -11.76
N PRO A 124 -1.39 1.59 -12.00
CA PRO A 124 -1.45 2.74 -11.10
C PRO A 124 -1.88 2.36 -9.68
N PHE A 125 -1.24 2.96 -8.69
CA PHE A 125 -1.65 2.89 -7.30
C PHE A 125 -2.43 4.14 -6.92
N TYR A 126 -3.64 3.96 -6.40
CA TYR A 126 -4.47 5.07 -5.93
C TYR A 126 -4.27 5.36 -4.45
N GLY A 127 -4.09 4.32 -3.64
CA GLY A 127 -3.83 4.49 -2.21
C GLY A 127 -4.32 3.33 -1.36
N ILE A 128 -4.41 3.61 -0.06
CA ILE A 128 -4.81 2.70 1.00
C ILE A 128 -6.21 3.09 1.46
N TYR A 129 -7.12 2.14 1.45
CA TYR A 129 -8.42 2.30 2.09
C TYR A 129 -8.53 1.43 3.33
N ARG A 130 -9.19 1.92 4.37
CA ARG A 130 -9.54 1.12 5.55
C ARG A 130 -11.00 0.76 5.46
N LEU A 131 -11.31 -0.53 5.47
CA LEU A 131 -12.69 -1.01 5.49
C LEU A 131 -13.35 -0.62 6.82
N GLU A 132 -14.62 -0.25 6.71
CA GLU A 132 -15.54 -0.06 7.84
C GLU A 132 -16.11 -1.42 8.30
N ASP A 133 -15.25 -2.43 8.42
CA ASP A 133 -15.61 -3.73 8.98
C ASP A 133 -15.14 -3.87 10.43
N MET A 134 -15.60 -4.92 11.13
CA MET A 134 -15.29 -5.15 12.54
C MET A 134 -13.77 -5.25 12.82
N TYR A 135 -12.96 -5.53 11.81
CA TYR A 135 -11.53 -5.74 11.94
C TYR A 135 -10.70 -4.55 11.41
N GLY A 136 -11.35 -3.54 10.82
CA GLY A 136 -10.70 -2.39 10.21
C GLY A 136 -9.65 -2.77 9.17
N ARG A 137 -9.93 -3.78 8.33
CA ARG A 137 -8.96 -4.32 7.36
C ARG A 137 -8.48 -3.25 6.39
N LEU A 138 -7.22 -3.36 5.96
CA LEU A 138 -6.63 -2.44 4.99
C LEU A 138 -6.71 -3.00 3.56
N CYS A 139 -6.88 -2.11 2.61
CA CYS A 139 -6.96 -2.40 1.18
C CYS A 139 -5.94 -1.58 0.41
N LEU A 140 -5.33 -2.20 -0.60
CA LEU A 140 -4.64 -1.47 -1.66
C LEU A 140 -5.62 -1.21 -2.79
N VAL A 141 -5.70 0.04 -3.24
CA VAL A 141 -6.66 0.49 -4.25
C VAL A 141 -5.93 0.82 -5.54
N SER A 142 -6.45 0.29 -6.64
CA SER A 142 -5.94 0.51 -8.00
C SER A 142 -7.10 0.60 -9.00
N PRO A 143 -6.86 0.95 -10.28
CA PRO A 143 -7.86 0.76 -11.32
C PRO A 143 -8.34 -0.69 -11.39
N TRP A 144 -9.60 -0.88 -11.76
CA TRP A 144 -10.11 -2.18 -12.15
C TRP A 144 -9.66 -2.54 -13.57
N MET A 145 -9.24 -3.79 -13.78
CA MET A 145 -8.76 -4.28 -15.07
C MET A 145 -9.80 -5.23 -15.66
N GLU A 146 -10.62 -4.74 -16.59
CA GLU A 146 -11.77 -5.50 -17.16
C GLU A 146 -11.35 -6.79 -17.87
N ASN A 147 -10.14 -6.82 -18.42
CA ASN A 147 -9.60 -7.97 -19.14
C ASN A 147 -8.98 -9.04 -18.21
N GLY A 148 -9.01 -8.83 -16.90
CA GLY A 148 -8.44 -9.76 -15.93
C GLY A 148 -6.91 -9.82 -15.99
N ASN A 149 -6.36 -10.97 -15.58
CA ASN A 149 -4.91 -11.22 -15.68
C ASN A 149 -4.53 -11.81 -17.05
N VAL A 150 -3.22 -11.87 -17.33
CA VAL A 150 -2.71 -12.34 -18.63
C VAL A 150 -3.14 -13.77 -18.97
N ILE A 151 -3.21 -14.65 -17.98
CA ILE A 151 -3.60 -16.06 -18.17
C ILE A 151 -5.08 -16.14 -18.57
N GLU A 152 -5.94 -15.41 -17.86
CA GLU A 152 -7.36 -15.31 -18.17
C GLU A 152 -7.61 -14.68 -19.55
N TYR A 153 -6.86 -13.63 -19.87
CA TYR A 153 -7.00 -12.92 -21.14
C TYR A 153 -6.66 -13.81 -22.33
N VAL A 154 -5.52 -14.51 -22.27
CA VAL A 154 -5.08 -15.43 -23.33
C VAL A 154 -6.03 -16.61 -23.46
N SER A 155 -6.47 -17.19 -22.34
CA SER A 155 -7.42 -18.33 -22.35
C SER A 155 -8.77 -17.97 -22.99
N LYS A 156 -9.23 -16.73 -22.85
CA LYS A 156 -10.48 -16.24 -23.47
C LYS A 156 -10.33 -15.86 -24.95
N ARG A 157 -9.10 -15.73 -25.43
CA ARG A 157 -8.77 -15.32 -26.81
C ARG A 157 -7.66 -16.20 -27.37
N PRO A 158 -7.88 -17.53 -27.52
CA PRO A 158 -6.92 -18.39 -28.19
C PRO A 158 -6.77 -17.93 -29.65
N GLN A 159 -5.53 -17.86 -30.13
CA GLN A 159 -5.21 -17.61 -31.54
C GLN A 159 -5.34 -18.89 -32.35
#